data_AF-A0A1V5VHC6-F1
#
_entry.id   AF-A0A1V5VHC6-F1
#
_cell.length_a   1.000
_cell.length_b   1.000
_cell.length_c   1.000
_cell.angle_alpha   90.00
_cell.angle_beta   90.00
_cell.angle_gamma   90.00
#
_symmetry.space_group_name_H-M   'P 1'
#
loop_
_entity.id
_entity.type
_entity.pdbx_description
1 polymer ?
#
loop_
_entity_poly.entity_id
_entity_poly.type
_entity_poly.pdbx_seq_one_letter_code
_entity_poly.pdbx_strand_id
1 'polypeptide(L)'
;MAKRRQHESVEDLIGLIDRKLAFFGNNRSQFSLRDKVLCLADIFEKVKDLGVSAIAESGINSKAARERIRLYLLEYPDTVIDGIELAVVSGIADYPRRIRELRVEHGYQIATGASQDPEFGVDLSPDQYFLVSVEPDLDAARRWHIVNRIRKSADGSRQKILAFLLENVGKVVTTEELYYVSNEAKEFGRRTRELRTENGYMIATRFTGRPDLKSGQYILQSDQRIAEPHDRQIPDSVQKEVYSRDSNKCRLCGWSIKRWSNNDPRILELHHIEHHKQGGPNTANNLIVLCSKCHDEVHSGKHKAILDRIVKQND
;
A
#
# COMPACT_ATOMS: atom_id res chain seq x y z
N MET A 1 10.76 35.04 5.73
CA MET A 1 11.10 34.84 4.30
C MET A 1 12.52 34.30 4.23
N ALA A 2 12.71 33.05 3.78
CA ALA A 2 14.03 32.44 3.72
C ALA A 2 14.90 33.22 2.71
N LYS A 3 16.06 33.69 3.19
CA LYS A 3 17.06 34.42 2.40
C LYS A 3 17.43 33.56 1.18
N ARG A 4 17.34 34.14 -0.01
CA ARG A 4 17.75 33.54 -1.28
C ARG A 4 19.22 33.11 -1.12
N ARG A 5 19.50 31.80 -0.95
CA ARG A 5 20.88 31.29 -1.01
C ARG A 5 21.35 31.55 -2.44
N GLN A 6 22.21 32.54 -2.64
CA GLN A 6 23.01 32.64 -3.87
C GLN A 6 23.80 31.33 -3.97
N HIS A 7 23.81 30.73 -5.15
CA HIS A 7 24.60 29.53 -5.40
C HIS A 7 26.07 29.99 -5.35
N GLU A 8 26.75 29.74 -4.23
CA GLU A 8 28.20 29.92 -4.13
C GLU A 8 28.84 28.89 -5.09
N SER A 9 29.87 29.29 -5.85
CA SER A 9 30.59 28.35 -6.72
C SER A 9 31.35 27.32 -5.88
N VAL A 10 31.70 26.19 -6.47
CA VAL A 10 32.53 25.18 -5.79
C VAL A 10 33.87 25.79 -5.37
N GLU A 11 34.49 26.61 -6.21
CA GLU A 11 35.75 27.30 -5.91
C GLU A 11 35.62 28.27 -4.74
N ASP A 12 34.53 29.05 -4.69
CA ASP A 12 34.28 30.00 -3.58
C ASP A 12 34.10 29.27 -2.25
N LEU A 13 33.36 28.14 -2.27
CA LEU A 13 33.11 27.31 -1.10
C LEU A 13 34.38 26.65 -0.57
N ILE A 14 35.21 26.11 -1.47
CA ILE A 14 36.54 25.57 -1.11
C ILE A 14 37.37 26.66 -0.43
N GLY A 15 37.50 27.83 -1.07
CA GLY A 15 38.27 28.94 -0.50
C GLY A 15 37.73 29.43 0.85
N LEU A 16 36.41 29.37 1.07
CA LEU A 16 35.80 29.72 2.35
C LEU A 16 36.11 28.68 3.44
N ILE A 17 36.03 27.38 3.10
CA ILE A 17 36.35 26.28 4.01
C ILE A 17 37.81 26.36 4.44
N ASP A 18 38.75 26.59 3.50
CA ASP A 18 40.17 26.72 3.79
C ASP A 18 40.46 27.86 4.77
N ARG A 19 39.85 29.04 4.55
CA ARG A 19 39.98 30.18 5.47
C ARG A 19 39.46 29.83 6.87
N LYS A 20 38.34 29.12 6.98
CA LYS A 20 37.76 28.72 8.27
C LYS A 20 38.63 27.68 8.98
N LEU A 21 39.17 26.70 8.24
CA LEU A 21 40.11 25.72 8.76
C LEU A 21 41.39 26.37 9.27
N ALA A 22 41.97 27.31 8.50
CA ALA A 22 43.14 28.08 8.92
C ALA A 22 42.86 28.89 10.19
N PHE A 23 41.70 29.56 10.27
CA PHE A 23 41.27 30.29 11.46
C PHE A 23 41.13 29.37 12.68
N PHE A 24 40.48 28.20 12.53
CA PHE A 24 40.38 27.22 13.60
C PHE A 24 41.76 26.73 14.04
N GLY A 25 42.63 26.38 13.08
CA GLY A 25 43.99 25.93 13.33
C GLY A 25 44.78 26.93 14.18
N ASN A 26 44.73 28.22 13.83
CA ASN A 26 45.49 29.27 14.51
C ASN A 26 44.98 29.59 15.93
N ASN A 27 43.70 29.38 16.20
CA ASN A 27 43.06 29.81 17.45
C ASN A 27 42.66 28.66 18.39
N ARG A 28 42.76 27.39 17.95
CA ARG A 28 42.27 26.21 18.70
C ARG A 28 42.80 26.07 20.13
N SER A 29 44.00 26.57 20.44
CA SER A 29 44.58 26.49 21.78
C SER A 29 43.90 27.44 22.77
N GLN A 30 43.33 28.54 22.28
CA GLN A 30 42.68 29.59 23.08
C GLN A 30 41.16 29.37 23.21
N PHE A 31 40.58 28.53 22.36
CA PHE A 31 39.16 28.24 22.35
C PHE A 31 38.71 27.33 23.49
N SER A 32 37.53 27.63 24.05
CA SER A 32 36.80 26.69 24.90
C SER A 32 36.35 25.48 24.08
N LEU A 33 35.91 24.40 24.75
CA LEU A 33 35.33 23.24 24.06
C LEU A 33 34.15 23.65 23.17
N ARG A 34 33.27 24.54 23.67
CA ARG A 34 32.11 25.01 22.91
C ARG A 34 32.52 25.79 21.67
N ASP A 35 33.51 26.67 21.77
CA ASP A 35 33.99 27.47 20.63
C ASP A 35 34.58 26.59 19.53
N LYS A 36 35.31 25.53 19.93
CA LYS A 36 35.82 24.53 18.99
C LYS A 36 34.68 23.85 18.24
N VAL A 37 33.66 23.38 18.97
CA VAL A 37 32.49 22.72 18.37
C VAL A 37 31.73 23.66 17.44
N LEU A 38 31.53 24.93 17.82
CA LEU A 38 30.84 25.92 16.99
C LEU A 38 31.62 26.23 15.70
N CYS A 39 32.95 26.35 15.77
CA CYS A 39 33.79 26.53 14.58
C CYS A 39 33.70 25.32 13.64
N LEU A 40 33.77 24.10 14.18
CA LEU A 40 33.68 22.87 13.39
C LEU A 40 32.27 22.68 12.79
N ALA A 41 31.21 23.04 13.53
CA ALA A 41 29.85 22.99 13.03
C ALA A 41 29.64 23.95 11.85
N ASP A 42 30.19 25.17 11.93
CA ASP A 42 30.14 26.14 10.83
C ASP A 42 30.93 25.67 9.59
N ILE A 43 32.10 25.05 9.79
CA ILE A 43 32.84 24.38 8.69
C ILE A 43 32.01 23.25 8.09
N PHE A 44 31.39 22.41 8.91
CA PHE A 44 30.57 21.29 8.46
C PHE A 44 29.37 21.74 7.62
N GLU A 45 28.71 22.86 7.97
CA GLU A 45 27.67 23.46 7.14
C GLU A 45 28.21 23.89 5.76
N LYS A 46 29.44 24.40 5.69
CA LYS A 46 30.08 24.74 4.40
C LYS A 46 30.46 23.52 3.57
N VAL A 47 30.88 22.43 4.20
CA VAL A 47 31.09 21.15 3.50
C VAL A 47 29.79 20.60 2.90
N LYS A 48 28.64 20.76 3.58
CA LYS A 48 27.34 20.40 3.00
C LYS A 48 26.98 21.24 1.79
N ASP A 49 27.19 22.56 1.88
CA ASP A 49 26.95 23.48 0.76
C ASP A 49 27.86 23.13 -0.45
N LEU A 50 29.11 22.74 -0.18
CA LEU A 50 30.06 22.25 -1.17
C LEU A 50 29.58 20.98 -1.87
N GLY A 51 29.15 19.96 -1.11
CA GLY A 51 28.63 18.71 -1.66
C GLY A 51 27.44 18.93 -2.61
N VAL A 52 26.49 19.78 -2.22
CA VAL A 52 25.34 20.13 -3.08
C VAL A 52 25.79 20.85 -4.36
N SER A 53 26.77 21.75 -4.26
CA SER A 53 27.24 22.52 -5.41
C SER A 53 28.03 21.67 -6.40
N ALA A 54 28.90 20.78 -5.91
CA ALA A 54 29.65 19.83 -6.73
C ALA A 54 28.72 18.89 -7.51
N ILE A 55 27.63 18.44 -6.90
CA ILE A 55 26.65 17.57 -7.57
C ILE A 55 25.81 18.34 -8.59
N ALA A 56 25.55 19.62 -8.35
CA ALA A 56 24.88 20.47 -9.32
C ALA A 56 25.74 20.71 -10.57
N GLU A 57 27.07 20.83 -10.44
CA GLU A 57 28.01 20.91 -11.57
C GLU A 57 27.99 19.64 -12.42
N SER A 58 27.79 18.48 -11.81
CA SER A 58 27.60 17.19 -12.48
C SER A 58 26.21 17.00 -13.10
N GLY A 59 25.34 18.02 -13.07
CA GLY A 59 24.04 18.02 -13.75
C GLY A 59 22.82 17.74 -12.85
N ILE A 60 23.01 17.35 -11.59
CA ILE A 60 21.91 17.11 -10.65
C ILE A 60 21.56 18.42 -9.92
N ASN A 61 20.83 19.30 -10.61
CA ASN A 61 20.45 20.61 -10.08
C ASN A 61 19.05 20.61 -9.46
N SER A 62 18.90 19.94 -8.32
CA SER A 62 17.65 19.96 -7.54
C SER A 62 17.82 20.63 -6.19
N LYS A 63 16.84 21.46 -5.82
CA LYS A 63 16.77 22.10 -4.49
C LYS A 63 16.38 21.12 -3.39
N ALA A 64 15.65 20.04 -3.72
CA ALA A 64 15.15 19.09 -2.75
C ALA A 64 16.19 17.99 -2.47
N ALA A 65 16.57 17.82 -1.20
CA ALA A 65 17.49 16.78 -0.75
C ALA A 65 17.05 15.37 -1.17
N ARG A 66 15.73 15.07 -1.07
CA ARG A 66 15.13 13.80 -1.52
C ARG A 66 15.40 13.52 -2.98
N GLU A 67 15.28 14.54 -3.82
CA GLU A 67 15.42 14.40 -5.26
C GLU A 67 16.88 14.25 -5.67
N ARG A 68 17.81 14.95 -5.00
CA ARG A 68 19.24 14.71 -5.19
C ARG A 68 19.62 13.27 -4.89
N ILE A 69 19.15 12.73 -3.76
CA ILE A 69 19.35 11.30 -3.40
C ILE A 69 18.75 10.39 -4.48
N ARG A 70 17.51 10.65 -4.90
CA ARG A 70 16.82 9.84 -5.91
C ARG A 70 17.60 9.79 -7.23
N LEU A 71 18.01 10.95 -7.75
CA LEU A 71 18.75 11.05 -8.99
C LEU A 71 20.12 10.38 -8.88
N TYR A 72 20.79 10.54 -7.74
CA TYR A 72 22.07 9.87 -7.49
C TYR A 72 21.95 8.34 -7.48
N LEU A 73 20.95 7.78 -6.80
CA LEU A 73 20.70 6.34 -6.80
C LEU A 73 20.34 5.80 -8.20
N LEU A 74 19.64 6.59 -9.02
CA LEU A 74 19.29 6.22 -10.40
C LEU A 74 20.49 6.29 -11.36
N GLU A 75 21.43 7.19 -11.11
CA GLU A 75 22.68 7.30 -11.88
C GLU A 75 23.61 6.10 -11.61
N TYR A 76 23.57 5.58 -10.38
CA TYR A 76 24.40 4.45 -9.93
C TYR A 76 23.55 3.24 -9.52
N PRO A 77 22.82 2.61 -10.46
CA PRO A 77 22.13 1.35 -10.16
C PRO A 77 23.16 0.27 -9.82
N ASP A 78 22.71 -0.77 -9.10
CA ASP A 78 23.53 -1.92 -8.69
C ASP A 78 24.80 -1.57 -7.87
N THR A 79 24.83 -0.37 -7.28
CA THR A 79 25.95 0.10 -6.47
C THR A 79 25.53 0.19 -5.00
N VAL A 80 26.40 -0.29 -4.11
CA VAL A 80 26.22 -0.10 -2.66
C VAL A 80 26.67 1.32 -2.32
N ILE A 81 25.76 2.11 -1.77
CA ILE A 81 25.95 3.52 -1.43
C ILE A 81 25.94 3.68 0.09
N ASP A 82 26.96 4.34 0.64
CA ASP A 82 27.08 4.58 2.07
C ASP A 82 26.22 5.75 2.55
N GLY A 83 25.80 5.73 3.80
CA GLY A 83 24.98 6.80 4.39
C GLY A 83 25.69 8.15 4.41
N ILE A 84 27.00 8.19 4.70
CA ILE A 84 27.80 9.43 4.65
C ILE A 84 27.82 10.00 3.22
N GLU A 85 27.90 9.15 2.20
CA GLU A 85 27.84 9.56 0.80
C GLU A 85 26.48 10.21 0.49
N LEU A 86 25.38 9.59 0.92
CA LEU A 86 24.05 10.19 0.83
C LEU A 86 23.91 11.50 1.61
N ALA A 87 24.61 11.66 2.74
CA ALA A 87 24.64 12.91 3.49
C ALA A 87 25.30 14.04 2.69
N VAL A 88 26.40 13.74 1.98
CA VAL A 88 27.05 14.67 1.05
C VAL A 88 26.11 15.01 -0.10
N VAL A 89 25.48 14.00 -0.72
CA VAL A 89 24.57 14.18 -1.85
C VAL A 89 23.36 15.04 -1.51
N SER A 90 22.77 14.72 -0.37
CA SER A 90 21.58 15.39 0.11
C SER A 90 21.87 16.72 0.79
N GLY A 91 23.12 17.02 1.14
CA GLY A 91 23.51 18.20 1.92
C GLY A 91 22.83 18.28 3.29
N ILE A 92 22.34 17.16 3.83
CA ILE A 92 21.65 17.10 5.12
C ILE A 92 22.07 15.86 5.90
N ALA A 93 22.05 15.95 7.24
CA ALA A 93 22.24 14.78 8.11
C ALA A 93 21.01 13.86 8.12
N ASP A 94 19.81 14.40 7.89
CA ASP A 94 18.54 13.65 7.90
C ASP A 94 18.23 12.98 6.54
N TYR A 95 19.26 12.49 5.86
CA TYR A 95 19.09 11.70 4.63
C TYR A 95 18.37 10.35 4.87
N PRO A 96 18.48 9.65 6.04
CA PRO A 96 17.76 8.39 6.24
C PRO A 96 16.24 8.56 6.16
N ARG A 97 15.73 9.73 6.59
CA ARG A 97 14.32 10.12 6.44
C ARG A 97 13.92 10.22 4.97
N ARG A 98 14.78 10.81 4.13
CA ARG A 98 14.54 10.96 2.69
C ARG A 98 14.56 9.62 1.97
N ILE A 99 15.45 8.71 2.36
CA ILE A 99 15.45 7.32 1.86
C ILE A 99 14.15 6.61 2.24
N ARG A 100 13.70 6.73 3.50
CA ARG A 100 12.42 6.17 3.93
C ARG A 100 11.26 6.70 3.09
N GLU A 101 11.25 8.00 2.79
CA GLU A 101 10.24 8.60 1.93
C GLU A 101 10.27 8.04 0.50
N LEU A 102 11.46 7.90 -0.09
CA LEU A 102 11.60 7.29 -1.41
C LEU A 102 11.07 5.85 -1.44
N ARG A 103 11.39 5.07 -0.39
CA ARG A 103 10.93 3.68 -0.25
C ARG A 103 9.42 3.56 -0.12
N VAL A 104 8.87 4.35 0.80
CA VAL A 104 7.52 4.12 1.30
C VAL A 104 6.50 4.98 0.56
N GLU A 105 6.83 6.24 0.28
CA GLU A 105 5.90 7.20 -0.35
C GLU A 105 6.04 7.20 -1.87
N HIS A 106 7.24 6.92 -2.39
CA HIS A 106 7.50 6.95 -3.83
C HIS A 106 7.73 5.58 -4.47
N GLY A 107 7.65 4.50 -3.69
CA GLY A 107 7.67 3.13 -4.21
C GLY A 107 9.03 2.63 -4.69
N TYR A 108 10.14 3.33 -4.40
CA TYR A 108 11.47 2.85 -4.78
C TYR A 108 11.88 1.66 -3.93
N GLN A 109 12.25 0.56 -4.58
CA GLN A 109 12.79 -0.61 -3.89
C GLN A 109 14.25 -0.33 -3.53
N ILE A 110 14.48 0.19 -2.32
CA ILE A 110 15.82 0.44 -1.79
C ILE A 110 16.04 -0.53 -0.62
N ALA A 111 16.99 -1.44 -0.80
CA ALA A 111 17.47 -2.34 0.24
C ALA A 111 18.38 -1.59 1.22
N THR A 112 18.38 -2.02 2.47
CA THR A 112 19.20 -1.43 3.55
C THR A 112 19.60 -2.52 4.52
N GLY A 113 20.83 -2.46 5.05
CA GLY A 113 21.29 -3.45 6.03
C GLY A 113 20.49 -3.44 7.35
N ALA A 114 19.79 -2.36 7.66
CA ALA A 114 18.88 -2.29 8.81
C ALA A 114 17.58 -3.10 8.62
N SER A 115 17.28 -3.53 7.40
CA SER A 115 16.12 -4.35 7.04
C SER A 115 16.52 -5.29 5.91
N GLN A 116 17.31 -6.30 6.26
CA GLN A 116 17.73 -7.34 5.32
C GLN A 116 16.50 -8.04 4.75
N ASP A 117 16.37 -8.00 3.43
CA ASP A 117 15.44 -8.83 2.71
C ASP A 117 16.23 -10.01 2.13
N PRO A 118 15.99 -11.24 2.62
CA PRO A 118 16.74 -12.43 2.22
C PRO A 118 16.68 -12.71 0.71
N GLU A 119 15.69 -12.19 -0.01
CA GLU A 119 15.52 -12.47 -1.44
C GLU A 119 16.55 -11.74 -2.32
N PHE A 120 17.14 -10.62 -1.87
CA PHE A 120 18.06 -9.84 -2.70
C PHE A 120 19.52 -10.32 -2.66
N GLY A 121 19.91 -11.10 -1.64
CA GLY A 121 21.25 -11.71 -1.57
C GLY A 121 22.44 -10.74 -1.45
N VAL A 122 22.19 -9.45 -1.14
CA VAL A 122 23.25 -8.45 -0.91
C VAL A 122 23.48 -8.30 0.60
N ASP A 123 24.70 -8.56 1.05
CA ASP A 123 25.10 -8.31 2.43
C ASP A 123 25.42 -6.82 2.60
N LEU A 124 24.56 -6.12 3.37
CA LEU A 124 24.63 -4.68 3.58
C LEU A 124 24.87 -4.40 5.06
N SER A 125 25.78 -3.46 5.34
CA SER A 125 25.88 -2.85 6.68
C SER A 125 24.64 -1.99 6.99
N PRO A 126 24.33 -1.71 8.26
CA PRO A 126 23.12 -0.95 8.63
C PRO A 126 22.99 0.43 7.96
N ASP A 127 24.13 1.09 7.66
CA ASP A 127 24.19 2.41 7.02
C ASP A 127 24.44 2.35 5.50
N GLN A 128 24.24 1.19 4.89
CA GLN A 128 24.40 0.99 3.44
C GLN A 128 23.05 0.82 2.76
N TYR A 129 22.99 1.33 1.53
CA TYR A 129 21.79 1.37 0.71
C TYR A 129 22.07 0.85 -0.69
N PHE A 130 21.10 0.16 -1.27
CA PHE A 130 21.21 -0.40 -2.61
C PHE A 130 19.86 -0.23 -3.33
N LEU A 131 19.87 0.36 -4.52
CA LEU A 131 18.68 0.48 -5.34
C LEU A 131 18.44 -0.83 -6.09
N VAL A 132 17.39 -1.56 -5.70
CA VAL A 132 17.04 -2.87 -6.27
C VAL A 132 16.43 -2.74 -7.67
N SER A 133 15.63 -1.69 -7.89
CA SER A 133 14.96 -1.43 -9.16
C SER A 133 14.95 0.07 -9.44
N VAL A 134 15.33 0.43 -10.67
CA VAL A 134 15.24 1.81 -11.16
C VAL A 134 13.78 2.25 -11.37
N GLU A 135 12.88 1.30 -11.61
CA GLU A 135 11.45 1.57 -11.74
C GLU A 135 10.75 1.44 -10.36
N PRO A 136 10.02 2.48 -9.92
CA PRO A 136 9.28 2.43 -8.67
C PRO A 136 8.00 1.61 -8.79
N ASP A 137 7.61 0.96 -7.68
CA ASP A 137 6.29 0.35 -7.52
C ASP A 137 5.24 1.43 -7.20
N LEU A 138 4.64 1.97 -8.24
CA LEU A 138 3.61 3.00 -8.13
C LEU A 138 2.34 2.51 -7.43
N ASP A 139 2.03 1.22 -7.52
CA ASP A 139 0.87 0.64 -6.85
C ASP A 139 1.09 0.56 -5.33
N ALA A 140 2.29 0.16 -4.90
CA ALA A 140 2.69 0.19 -3.49
C ALA A 140 2.70 1.62 -2.94
N ALA A 141 3.27 2.58 -3.67
CA ALA A 141 3.25 4.00 -3.32
C ALA A 141 1.82 4.53 -3.14
N ARG A 142 0.95 4.27 -4.13
CA ARG A 142 -0.48 4.63 -4.08
C ARG A 142 -1.15 4.02 -2.85
N ARG A 143 -0.95 2.72 -2.60
CA ARG A 143 -1.53 2.03 -1.44
C ARG A 143 -1.07 2.65 -0.13
N TRP A 144 0.23 2.97 0.00
CA TRP A 144 0.73 3.63 1.19
C TRP A 144 0.05 4.97 1.45
N HIS A 145 -0.10 5.81 0.42
CA HIS A 145 -0.77 7.10 0.55
C HIS A 145 -2.24 6.95 0.99
N ILE A 146 -2.96 5.98 0.42
CA ILE A 146 -4.34 5.67 0.81
C ILE A 146 -4.39 5.25 2.28
N VAL A 147 -3.57 4.27 2.68
CA VAL A 147 -3.49 3.78 4.05
C VAL A 147 -3.18 4.92 5.02
N ASN A 148 -2.16 5.72 4.75
CA ASN A 148 -1.71 6.78 5.65
C ASN A 148 -2.77 7.88 5.80
N ARG A 149 -3.45 8.25 4.71
CA ARG A 149 -4.57 9.21 4.75
C ARG A 149 -5.73 8.70 5.60
N ILE A 150 -6.15 7.46 5.38
CA ILE A 150 -7.28 6.85 6.10
C ILE A 150 -6.91 6.62 7.57
N ARG A 151 -5.71 6.13 7.87
CA ARG A 151 -5.26 5.86 9.24
C ARG A 151 -5.29 7.14 10.09
N LYS A 152 -4.93 8.29 9.50
CA LYS A 152 -4.95 9.62 10.13
C LYS A 152 -6.34 10.25 10.27
N SER A 153 -7.39 9.68 9.67
CA SER A 153 -8.74 10.21 9.84
C SER A 153 -9.24 10.02 11.28
N ALA A 154 -10.25 10.79 11.68
CA ALA A 154 -10.88 10.67 12.99
C ALA A 154 -11.83 9.46 13.10
N ASP A 155 -11.95 8.65 12.04
CA ASP A 155 -12.92 7.56 11.96
C ASP A 155 -12.59 6.38 12.88
N GLY A 156 -13.63 5.63 13.25
CA GLY A 156 -13.50 4.36 13.94
C GLY A 156 -12.87 3.26 13.07
N SER A 157 -12.38 2.18 13.71
CA SER A 157 -11.69 1.08 13.04
C SER A 157 -12.51 0.46 11.89
N ARG A 158 -13.82 0.28 12.07
CA ARG A 158 -14.72 -0.23 11.04
C ARG A 158 -14.81 0.67 9.81
N GLN A 159 -14.99 1.98 10.02
CA GLN A 159 -15.10 2.96 8.94
C GLN A 159 -13.78 3.10 8.18
N LYS A 160 -12.63 3.02 8.87
CA LYS A 160 -11.30 2.99 8.24
C LYS A 160 -11.10 1.78 7.34
N ILE A 161 -11.47 0.59 7.83
CA ILE A 161 -11.43 -0.64 7.04
C ILE A 161 -12.30 -0.52 5.79
N LEU A 162 -13.53 -0.02 5.95
CA LEU A 162 -14.43 0.19 4.82
C LEU A 162 -13.87 1.19 3.79
N ALA A 163 -13.39 2.35 4.25
CA ALA A 163 -12.79 3.35 3.37
C ALA A 163 -11.60 2.78 2.59
N PHE A 164 -10.79 1.95 3.24
CA PHE A 164 -9.64 1.32 2.59
C PHE A 164 -10.06 0.28 1.54
N LEU A 165 -11.09 -0.51 1.83
CA LEU A 165 -11.67 -1.46 0.89
C LEU A 165 -12.30 -0.76 -0.32
N LEU A 166 -13.02 0.35 -0.12
CA LEU A 166 -13.64 1.14 -1.19
C LEU A 166 -12.61 1.76 -2.15
N GLU A 167 -11.46 2.20 -1.64
CA GLU A 167 -10.33 2.70 -2.45
C GLU A 167 -9.56 1.59 -3.20
N ASN A 168 -9.90 0.33 -2.91
CA ASN A 168 -9.28 -0.88 -3.46
C ASN A 168 -10.32 -1.89 -3.97
N VAL A 169 -11.46 -1.42 -4.47
CA VAL A 169 -12.48 -2.28 -5.09
C VAL A 169 -11.85 -3.12 -6.20
N GLY A 170 -12.13 -4.42 -6.21
CA GLY A 170 -11.55 -5.38 -7.15
C GLY A 170 -10.06 -5.69 -6.95
N LYS A 171 -9.38 -5.03 -6.00
CA LYS A 171 -7.99 -5.30 -5.65
C LYS A 171 -7.92 -6.13 -4.37
N VAL A 172 -6.97 -7.07 -4.34
CA VAL A 172 -6.72 -7.88 -3.15
C VAL A 172 -6.04 -7.02 -2.08
N VAL A 173 -6.55 -7.09 -0.85
CA VAL A 173 -5.95 -6.50 0.34
C VAL A 173 -5.65 -7.58 1.38
N THR A 174 -4.65 -7.36 2.23
CA THR A 174 -4.21 -8.36 3.22
C THR A 174 -4.66 -8.05 4.64
N THR A 175 -4.61 -9.06 5.50
CA THR A 175 -4.80 -8.94 6.95
C THR A 175 -3.92 -7.85 7.55
N GLU A 176 -2.66 -7.78 7.15
CA GLU A 176 -1.67 -6.82 7.65
C GLU A 176 -2.04 -5.40 7.24
N GLU A 177 -2.51 -5.19 6.00
CA GLU A 177 -2.99 -3.89 5.54
C GLU A 177 -4.24 -3.46 6.31
N LEU A 178 -5.22 -4.35 6.51
CA LEU A 178 -6.43 -4.06 7.29
C LEU A 178 -6.11 -3.78 8.76
N TYR A 179 -5.20 -4.56 9.35
CA TYR A 179 -4.73 -4.35 10.71
C TYR A 179 -4.04 -2.99 10.83
N TYR A 180 -3.13 -2.66 9.92
CA TYR A 180 -2.39 -1.41 9.95
C TYR A 180 -3.29 -0.19 9.69
N VAL A 181 -4.18 -0.21 8.69
CA VAL A 181 -5.07 0.93 8.42
C VAL A 181 -6.07 1.20 9.54
N SER A 182 -6.41 0.16 10.32
CA SER A 182 -7.35 0.25 11.45
C SER A 182 -6.69 0.71 12.77
N ASN A 183 -5.46 1.27 12.72
CA ASN A 183 -4.64 1.58 13.90
C ASN A 183 -4.36 0.34 14.76
N GLU A 184 -4.05 -0.79 14.13
CA GLU A 184 -3.64 -2.01 14.84
C GLU A 184 -4.73 -2.53 15.81
N ALA A 185 -6.00 -2.27 15.46
CA ALA A 185 -7.14 -2.67 16.27
C ALA A 185 -7.28 -4.20 16.26
N LYS A 186 -7.25 -4.84 17.44
CA LYS A 186 -7.37 -6.30 17.56
C LYS A 186 -8.71 -6.82 17.01
N GLU A 187 -9.76 -6.01 17.04
CA GLU A 187 -11.07 -6.38 16.49
C GLU A 187 -11.23 -6.18 14.97
N PHE A 188 -10.19 -5.82 14.21
CA PHE A 188 -10.31 -5.56 12.76
C PHE A 188 -11.01 -6.71 12.01
N GLY A 189 -10.71 -7.96 12.36
CA GLY A 189 -11.32 -9.14 11.75
C GLY A 189 -12.82 -9.26 12.07
N ARG A 190 -13.25 -8.84 13.26
CA ARG A 190 -14.68 -8.72 13.61
C ARG A 190 -15.32 -7.60 12.81
N ARG A 191 -14.71 -6.40 12.76
CA ARG A 191 -15.25 -5.25 12.01
C ARG A 191 -15.39 -5.54 10.52
N THR A 192 -14.45 -6.28 9.94
CA THR A 192 -14.52 -6.73 8.55
C THR A 192 -15.71 -7.68 8.32
N ARG A 193 -16.01 -8.56 9.29
CA ARG A 193 -17.20 -9.43 9.22
C ARG A 193 -18.49 -8.61 9.34
N GLU A 194 -18.56 -7.66 10.28
CA GLU A 194 -19.71 -6.76 10.43
C GLU A 194 -20.01 -6.00 9.14
N LEU A 195 -18.99 -5.49 8.43
CA LEU A 195 -19.18 -4.85 7.13
C LEU A 195 -19.85 -5.76 6.11
N ARG A 196 -19.54 -7.06 6.14
CA ARG A 196 -20.15 -8.07 5.26
C ARG A 196 -21.54 -8.49 5.72
N THR A 197 -21.71 -8.84 6.99
CA THR A 197 -22.92 -9.49 7.53
C THR A 197 -23.94 -8.52 8.12
N GLU A 198 -23.58 -7.28 8.42
CA GLU A 198 -24.51 -6.27 8.97
C GLU A 198 -24.72 -5.12 7.98
N ASN A 199 -23.65 -4.71 7.29
CA ASN A 199 -23.71 -3.63 6.32
C ASN A 199 -23.89 -4.10 4.86
N GLY A 200 -23.71 -5.39 4.57
CA GLY A 200 -23.98 -5.99 3.26
C GLY A 200 -22.91 -5.75 2.20
N TYR A 201 -21.72 -5.26 2.55
CA TYR A 201 -20.64 -5.09 1.58
C TYR A 201 -20.16 -6.46 1.07
N MET A 202 -19.94 -6.54 -0.25
CA MET A 202 -19.52 -7.76 -0.95
C MET A 202 -18.02 -8.07 -0.74
N ILE A 203 -17.63 -8.25 0.51
CA ILE A 203 -16.27 -8.57 0.93
C ILE A 203 -16.08 -10.08 0.81
N ALA A 204 -15.33 -10.53 -0.19
CA ALA A 204 -15.02 -11.93 -0.38
C ALA A 204 -13.67 -12.31 0.22
N THR A 205 -13.57 -13.58 0.60
CA THR A 205 -12.38 -14.24 1.15
C THR A 205 -12.21 -15.58 0.44
N ARG A 206 -11.11 -16.29 0.71
CA ARG A 206 -10.91 -17.67 0.25
C ARG A 206 -12.12 -18.58 0.46
N PHE A 207 -12.88 -18.36 1.54
CA PHE A 207 -13.99 -19.21 1.94
C PHE A 207 -15.37 -18.72 1.49
N THR A 208 -15.47 -17.55 0.85
CA THR A 208 -16.74 -16.92 0.49
C THR A 208 -16.78 -16.61 -1.02
N GLY A 209 -16.73 -17.66 -1.85
CA GLY A 209 -16.87 -17.55 -3.30
C GLY A 209 -15.60 -17.13 -4.07
N ARG A 210 -14.46 -16.97 -3.38
CA ARG A 210 -13.17 -16.59 -3.97
C ARG A 210 -12.04 -17.57 -3.60
N PRO A 211 -12.14 -18.85 -3.99
CA PRO A 211 -11.15 -19.89 -3.64
C PRO A 211 -9.75 -19.63 -4.20
N ASP A 212 -9.62 -18.70 -5.14
CA ASP A 212 -8.35 -18.22 -5.72
C ASP A 212 -7.53 -17.37 -4.73
N LEU A 213 -8.15 -16.80 -3.68
CA LEU A 213 -7.45 -16.02 -2.67
C LEU A 213 -6.67 -16.90 -1.68
N LYS A 214 -5.55 -16.39 -1.17
CA LYS A 214 -4.81 -16.97 -0.05
C LYS A 214 -5.52 -16.69 1.28
N SER A 215 -5.19 -17.48 2.31
CA SER A 215 -5.63 -17.17 3.67
C SER A 215 -5.12 -15.78 4.09
N GLY A 216 -5.99 -14.97 4.72
CA GLY A 216 -5.66 -13.59 5.08
C GLY A 216 -5.77 -12.58 3.95
N GLN A 217 -6.31 -12.97 2.78
CA GLN A 217 -6.63 -12.05 1.70
C GLN A 217 -8.14 -11.76 1.65
N TYR A 218 -8.45 -10.50 1.37
CA TYR A 218 -9.79 -9.96 1.25
C TYR A 218 -9.92 -9.20 -0.06
N ILE A 219 -11.13 -9.13 -0.60
CA ILE A 219 -11.44 -8.31 -1.77
C ILE A 219 -12.85 -7.76 -1.65
N LEU A 220 -13.00 -6.44 -1.78
CA LEU A 220 -14.31 -5.85 -1.99
C LEU A 220 -14.68 -6.02 -3.47
N GLN A 221 -15.68 -6.85 -3.74
CA GLN A 221 -16.02 -7.25 -5.11
C GLN A 221 -16.76 -6.15 -5.89
N SER A 222 -17.49 -5.28 -5.19
CA SER A 222 -18.23 -4.15 -5.77
C SER A 222 -18.51 -3.11 -4.69
N ASP A 223 -18.46 -1.84 -5.07
CA ASP A 223 -18.92 -0.69 -4.29
C ASP A 223 -20.41 -0.35 -4.53
N GLN A 224 -20.98 -0.83 -5.63
CA GLN A 224 -22.38 -0.60 -6.02
C GLN A 224 -23.31 -1.69 -5.49
N ARG A 225 -22.83 -2.93 -5.38
CA ARG A 225 -23.64 -4.04 -4.86
C ARG A 225 -23.51 -4.15 -3.35
N ILE A 226 -24.63 -3.93 -2.68
CA ILE A 226 -24.77 -4.09 -1.23
C ILE A 226 -25.92 -5.08 -1.01
N ALA A 227 -25.67 -6.14 -0.26
CA ALA A 227 -26.67 -7.16 0.06
C ALA A 227 -27.87 -6.53 0.78
N GLU A 228 -29.08 -6.96 0.45
CA GLU A 228 -30.30 -6.50 1.13
C GLU A 228 -30.35 -7.02 2.58
N PRO A 229 -31.06 -6.36 3.51
CA PRO A 229 -31.07 -6.75 4.92
C PRO A 229 -31.36 -8.23 5.20
N HIS A 230 -32.14 -8.91 4.35
CA HIS A 230 -32.45 -10.33 4.48
C HIS A 230 -31.27 -11.24 4.07
N ASP A 231 -30.51 -10.88 3.03
CA ASP A 231 -29.35 -11.61 2.53
C ASP A 231 -28.14 -11.54 3.49
N ARG A 232 -28.09 -10.48 4.28
CA ARG A 232 -26.99 -10.19 5.22
C ARG A 232 -26.84 -11.23 6.32
N GLN A 233 -27.90 -11.96 6.66
CA GLN A 233 -27.92 -12.90 7.78
C GLN A 233 -27.58 -14.35 7.41
N ILE A 234 -27.10 -14.63 6.19
CA ILE A 234 -26.70 -15.99 5.81
C ILE A 234 -25.42 -16.40 6.57
N PRO A 235 -25.43 -17.46 7.40
CA PRO A 235 -24.27 -17.90 8.16
C PRO A 235 -23.09 -18.32 7.27
N ASP A 236 -21.85 -18.04 7.70
CA ASP A 236 -20.64 -18.39 6.95
C ASP A 236 -20.53 -19.90 6.62
N SER A 237 -21.04 -20.77 7.50
CA SER A 237 -21.08 -22.22 7.24
C SER A 237 -21.97 -22.56 6.05
N VAL A 238 -23.16 -21.95 5.99
CA VAL A 238 -24.12 -22.14 4.88
C VAL A 238 -23.56 -21.54 3.59
N GLN A 239 -22.93 -20.36 3.64
CA GLN A 239 -22.29 -19.78 2.46
C GLN A 239 -21.23 -20.75 1.90
N LYS A 240 -20.33 -21.25 2.76
CA LYS A 240 -19.29 -22.21 2.36
C LYS A 240 -19.88 -23.47 1.75
N GLU A 241 -20.93 -24.02 2.37
CA GLU A 241 -21.62 -25.21 1.89
C GLU A 241 -22.20 -24.99 0.48
N VAL A 242 -22.93 -23.90 0.27
CA VAL A 242 -23.57 -23.58 -1.02
C VAL A 242 -22.53 -23.30 -2.11
N TYR A 243 -21.49 -22.51 -1.80
CA TYR A 243 -20.40 -22.26 -2.73
C TYR A 243 -19.63 -23.54 -3.10
N SER A 244 -19.43 -24.45 -2.14
CA SER A 244 -18.79 -25.74 -2.37
C SER A 244 -19.67 -26.64 -3.24
N ARG A 245 -20.95 -26.80 -2.89
CA ARG A 245 -21.95 -27.57 -3.66
C ARG A 245 -22.01 -27.11 -5.11
N ASP A 246 -22.06 -25.80 -5.32
CA ASP A 246 -22.17 -25.19 -6.65
C ASP A 246 -20.81 -25.05 -7.35
N SER A 247 -19.75 -25.67 -6.80
CA SER A 247 -18.39 -25.70 -7.34
C SER A 247 -17.78 -24.31 -7.60
N ASN A 248 -18.20 -23.29 -6.85
CA ASN A 248 -17.86 -21.88 -7.07
C ASN A 248 -18.15 -21.43 -8.51
N LYS A 249 -19.30 -21.83 -9.06
CA LYS A 249 -19.76 -21.43 -10.39
C LYS A 249 -21.21 -20.99 -10.35
N CYS A 250 -21.57 -20.07 -11.23
CA CYS A 250 -22.97 -19.74 -11.50
C CYS A 250 -23.70 -20.98 -12.00
N ARG A 251 -24.79 -21.34 -11.33
CA ARG A 251 -25.61 -22.50 -11.70
C ARG A 251 -26.44 -22.32 -12.97
N LEU A 252 -26.62 -21.08 -13.44
CA LEU A 252 -27.32 -20.78 -14.70
C LEU A 252 -26.40 -20.81 -15.93
N CYS A 253 -25.29 -20.09 -15.91
CA CYS A 253 -24.42 -19.93 -17.09
C CYS A 253 -23.03 -20.59 -16.96
N GLY A 254 -22.73 -21.22 -15.81
CA GLY A 254 -21.44 -21.87 -15.56
C GLY A 254 -20.25 -20.91 -15.37
N TRP A 255 -20.50 -19.58 -15.31
CA TRP A 255 -19.44 -18.59 -15.08
C TRP A 255 -18.76 -18.80 -13.73
N SER A 256 -17.46 -18.56 -13.66
CA SER A 256 -16.67 -18.61 -12.43
C SER A 256 -15.61 -17.53 -12.44
N ILE A 257 -15.05 -17.24 -11.26
CA ILE A 257 -14.02 -16.22 -11.11
C ILE A 257 -12.78 -16.42 -12.00
N LYS A 258 -12.50 -17.66 -12.43
CA LYS A 258 -11.42 -17.95 -13.37
C LYS A 258 -11.57 -17.27 -14.73
N ARG A 259 -12.79 -16.82 -15.07
CA ARG A 259 -13.11 -16.09 -16.30
C ARG A 259 -13.18 -14.57 -16.09
N TRP A 260 -12.83 -14.08 -14.91
CA TRP A 260 -12.91 -12.65 -14.59
C TRP A 260 -11.95 -11.84 -15.47
N SER A 261 -12.42 -10.69 -15.94
CA SER A 261 -11.61 -9.69 -16.63
C SER A 261 -12.22 -8.31 -16.43
N ASN A 262 -11.48 -7.25 -16.76
CA ASN A 262 -12.02 -5.88 -16.73
C ASN A 262 -13.26 -5.71 -17.64
N ASN A 263 -13.36 -6.49 -18.72
CA ASN A 263 -14.51 -6.47 -19.64
C ASN A 263 -15.68 -7.35 -19.17
N ASP A 264 -15.44 -8.26 -18.23
CA ASP A 264 -16.44 -9.12 -17.61
C ASP A 264 -16.26 -9.13 -16.09
N PRO A 265 -16.57 -8.01 -15.40
CA PRO A 265 -16.33 -7.82 -13.97
C PRO A 265 -17.43 -8.48 -13.12
N ARG A 266 -18.02 -9.58 -13.62
CA ARG A 266 -19.03 -10.34 -12.89
C ARG A 266 -18.45 -10.86 -11.57
N ILE A 267 -19.34 -11.05 -10.61
CA ILE A 267 -19.03 -11.61 -9.29
C ILE A 267 -20.01 -12.74 -9.00
N LEU A 268 -19.70 -13.61 -8.04
CA LEU A 268 -20.63 -14.63 -7.57
C LEU A 268 -21.41 -14.12 -6.36
N GLU A 269 -22.71 -14.42 -6.35
CA GLU A 269 -23.66 -14.00 -5.33
C GLU A 269 -24.55 -15.18 -4.94
N LEU A 270 -25.00 -15.20 -3.69
CA LEU A 270 -26.01 -16.15 -3.24
C LEU A 270 -27.39 -15.58 -3.53
N HIS A 271 -28.27 -16.42 -4.04
CA HIS A 271 -29.64 -16.08 -4.38
C HIS A 271 -30.60 -17.00 -3.63
N HIS A 272 -31.63 -16.45 -2.98
CA HIS A 272 -32.71 -17.26 -2.43
C HIS A 272 -33.62 -17.77 -3.56
N ILE A 273 -33.87 -19.07 -3.57
CA ILE A 273 -34.75 -19.71 -4.54
C ILE A 273 -36.20 -19.31 -4.25
N GLU A 274 -36.64 -19.52 -3.01
CA GLU A 274 -37.94 -19.08 -2.55
C GLU A 274 -37.87 -17.65 -2.03
N HIS A 275 -38.21 -16.71 -2.92
CA HIS A 275 -38.42 -15.29 -2.60
C HIS A 275 -39.70 -15.12 -1.78
N HIS A 276 -39.68 -15.46 -0.49
CA HIS A 276 -40.74 -14.98 0.37
C HIS A 276 -40.48 -13.51 0.71
N LYS A 277 -41.51 -12.68 0.52
CA LYS A 277 -41.63 -11.29 1.02
C LYS A 277 -41.34 -11.13 2.54
N GLN A 278 -40.97 -12.21 3.25
CA GLN A 278 -40.63 -12.28 4.67
C GLN A 278 -39.33 -13.06 4.97
N GLY A 279 -38.46 -13.28 3.98
CA GLY A 279 -37.15 -13.91 4.17
C GLY A 279 -37.22 -15.43 4.18
N GLY A 280 -37.14 -16.04 2.98
CA GLY A 280 -36.96 -17.50 2.86
C GLY A 280 -35.76 -17.99 3.69
N PRO A 281 -35.77 -19.24 4.14
CA PRO A 281 -34.79 -19.74 5.10
C PRO A 281 -33.35 -19.61 4.56
N ASN A 282 -32.41 -19.21 5.43
CA ASN A 282 -30.97 -19.16 5.12
C ASN A 282 -30.36 -20.57 5.21
N THR A 283 -30.90 -21.50 4.44
CA THR A 283 -30.46 -22.90 4.37
C THR A 283 -29.82 -23.18 3.02
N ALA A 284 -28.94 -24.18 2.96
CA ALA A 284 -28.25 -24.50 1.72
C ALA A 284 -29.21 -24.87 0.58
N ASN A 285 -30.31 -25.57 0.89
CA ASN A 285 -31.31 -25.98 -0.11
C ASN A 285 -32.10 -24.80 -0.70
N ASN A 286 -32.26 -23.70 0.05
CA ASN A 286 -32.96 -22.51 -0.43
C ASN A 286 -32.01 -21.47 -1.06
N LEU A 287 -30.71 -21.73 -1.11
CA LEU A 287 -29.72 -20.82 -1.67
C LEU A 287 -29.06 -21.43 -2.90
N ILE A 288 -28.72 -20.59 -3.88
CA ILE A 288 -28.01 -20.99 -5.09
C ILE A 288 -27.00 -19.93 -5.52
N VAL A 289 -25.84 -20.37 -6.04
CA VAL A 289 -24.81 -19.46 -6.54
C VAL A 289 -25.15 -19.00 -7.96
N LEU A 290 -25.29 -17.69 -8.13
CA LEU A 290 -25.45 -17.03 -9.43
C LEU A 290 -24.31 -16.02 -9.68
N CYS A 291 -24.01 -15.73 -10.95
CA CYS A 291 -23.17 -14.56 -11.24
C CYS A 291 -24.05 -13.30 -11.20
N SER A 292 -23.46 -12.13 -10.91
CA SER A 292 -24.18 -10.86 -10.80
C SER A 292 -25.13 -10.57 -11.97
N LYS A 293 -24.72 -10.88 -13.20
CA LYS A 293 -25.58 -10.76 -14.40
C LYS A 293 -26.81 -11.68 -14.32
N CYS A 294 -26.60 -12.97 -14.09
CA CYS A 294 -27.71 -13.92 -14.02
C CYS A 294 -28.58 -13.69 -12.77
N HIS A 295 -28.00 -13.18 -11.69
CA HIS A 295 -28.71 -12.76 -10.49
C HIS A 295 -29.73 -11.66 -10.81
N ASP A 296 -29.30 -10.61 -11.51
CA ASP A 296 -30.20 -9.53 -11.95
C ASP A 296 -31.24 -10.04 -12.96
N GLU A 297 -30.85 -10.91 -13.89
CA GLU A 297 -31.77 -11.50 -14.87
C GLU A 297 -32.87 -12.32 -14.19
N VAL A 298 -32.55 -13.05 -13.12
CA VAL A 298 -33.53 -13.76 -12.30
C VAL A 298 -34.46 -12.78 -11.57
N HIS A 299 -33.92 -11.73 -10.94
CA HIS A 299 -34.72 -10.67 -10.31
C HIS A 299 -35.64 -9.95 -11.32
N SER A 300 -35.20 -9.82 -12.58
CA SER A 300 -36.02 -9.28 -13.68
C SER A 300 -37.02 -10.28 -14.29
N GLY A 301 -37.05 -11.53 -13.81
CA GLY A 301 -38.00 -12.56 -14.24
C GLY A 301 -37.60 -13.38 -15.47
N LYS A 302 -36.44 -13.11 -16.11
CA LYS A 302 -36.04 -13.74 -17.39
C LYS A 302 -35.71 -15.24 -17.28
N HIS A 303 -35.25 -15.72 -16.12
CA HIS A 303 -34.74 -17.09 -15.96
C HIS A 303 -35.51 -17.96 -14.96
N LYS A 304 -36.71 -17.54 -14.53
CA LYS A 304 -37.48 -18.25 -13.49
C LYS A 304 -37.70 -19.74 -13.80
N ALA A 305 -38.14 -20.06 -15.01
CA ALA A 305 -38.39 -21.46 -15.42
C ALA A 305 -37.12 -22.33 -15.47
N ILE A 306 -35.95 -21.74 -15.73
CA ILE A 306 -34.67 -22.46 -15.71
C ILE A 306 -34.23 -22.70 -14.26
N LEU A 307 -34.39 -21.69 -13.41
CA LEU A 307 -34.10 -21.79 -11.98
C LEU A 307 -34.93 -22.93 -11.34
N ASP A 308 -36.25 -22.96 -11.58
CA ASP A 308 -37.14 -23.99 -11.05
C ASP A 308 -36.72 -25.41 -11.46
N ARG A 309 -36.13 -25.59 -12.65
CA ARG A 309 -35.61 -26.88 -13.11
C ARG A 309 -34.32 -27.27 -12.41
N ILE A 310 -33.41 -26.32 -12.20
CA ILE A 310 -32.14 -26.58 -11.50
C ILE A 310 -32.40 -26.96 -10.05
N VAL A 311 -33.36 -26.30 -9.40
CA VAL A 311 -33.75 -26.56 -8.02
C VAL A 311 -34.25 -28.00 -7.86
N LYS A 312 -35.15 -28.45 -8.74
CA LYS A 312 -35.68 -29.83 -8.76
C LYS A 312 -34.63 -30.91 -9.02
N GLN A 313 -33.44 -30.56 -9.51
CA GLN A 313 -32.34 -31.52 -9.74
C GLN A 313 -31.42 -31.65 -8.52
N ASN A 314 -31.54 -30.75 -7.54
CA ASN A 314 -30.74 -30.74 -6.32
C ASN A 314 -31.48 -31.37 -5.12
N ASP A 315 -32.79 -31.63 -5.25
CA ASP A 315 -33.61 -32.44 -4.33
C ASP A 315 -33.51 -33.94 -4.66
#